data_AF-A0A1E5VEY6-F1
#
_entry.id   AF-A0A1E5VEY6-F1
#
_cell.length_a   1.000
_cell.length_b   1.000
_cell.length_c   1.000
_cell.angle_alpha   90.00
_cell.angle_beta   90.00
_cell.angle_gamma   90.00
#
_symmetry.space_group_name_H-M   'P 1'
#
loop_
_entity.id
_entity.type
_entity.pdbx_description
1 polymer ?
#
loop_
_entity_poly.entity_id
_entity_poly.type
_entity_poly.pdbx_seq_one_letter_code
_entity_poly.pdbx_strand_id
1 'polypeptide(L)'
;MGLDVVAGPLGLYDLGRRRRVGLDSFAGPELAKGPIIRQRRDVGLTRISTRCQVPRPHPANGSCLSSTARTSKAWESGQRSGEEGEAAVSAMASSSDPDKLMTKADKLFKKDNEKAKDAFEKASKGQEMISSPWDAAKHMESAAALAKELGLWNEVSDFYRRASELYRECGRPQPASDALSKGASALEEKSPEEAIKMYDEACSVLEEDGKEQMAFDLYRAAAALYIKMEKYSDAAAFFLRLGSAADKCNAINSQCKAYLSAIIIYLYAHDFQQAQKCYNDCSEVQAFLNSDQNRCAMKLLTAYEEGDAEEIKRIAQSSAFNHLDHVVIRLARKLPTGDLQAIKKADDGEDSLDEDDLT
;
A
#
# COMPACT_ATOMS: atom_id res chain seq x y z
N MET A 1 16.49 31.86 38.12
CA MET A 1 15.45 30.85 38.34
C MET A 1 14.90 30.53 36.95
N GLY A 2 15.43 29.60 36.16
CA GLY A 2 15.89 28.24 36.47
C GLY A 2 14.77 27.25 36.12
N LEU A 3 15.10 26.20 35.37
CA LEU A 3 14.31 25.05 34.83
C LEU A 3 14.26 25.07 33.28
N ASP A 4 15.28 24.57 32.56
CA ASP A 4 15.68 23.16 32.26
C ASP A 4 14.72 22.52 31.21
N VAL A 5 15.03 22.50 29.91
CA VAL A 5 15.99 21.66 29.14
C VAL A 5 15.86 20.16 29.43
N VAL A 6 15.18 19.43 28.54
CA VAL A 6 15.46 18.01 28.26
C VAL A 6 15.39 17.80 26.74
N ALA A 7 16.55 17.74 26.11
CA ALA A 7 16.77 17.23 24.76
C ALA A 7 17.34 15.80 24.86
N GLY A 8 16.90 14.91 23.97
CA GLY A 8 17.41 13.55 23.82
C GLY A 8 17.46 13.16 22.33
N PRO A 9 18.37 12.26 21.91
CA PRO A 9 19.27 12.55 20.79
C PRO A 9 18.88 11.87 19.46
N LEU A 10 19.20 12.57 18.36
CA LEU A 10 19.24 12.05 17.00
C LEU A 10 20.56 11.28 16.79
N GLY A 11 20.44 10.05 16.29
CA GLY A 11 21.56 9.18 15.97
C GLY A 11 22.25 9.57 14.65
N LEU A 12 23.55 9.86 14.76
CA LEU A 12 24.50 9.97 13.66
C LEU A 12 24.63 8.66 12.88
N TYR A 13 24.61 8.74 11.56
CA TYR A 13 25.40 7.84 10.70
C TYR A 13 26.28 8.70 9.78
N ASP A 14 27.55 8.77 10.15
CA ASP A 14 28.67 9.25 9.35
C ASP A 14 29.33 8.03 8.71
N LEU A 15 29.65 8.09 7.42
CA LEU A 15 30.74 7.35 6.75
C LEU A 15 30.77 7.69 5.25
N GLY A 16 31.90 8.27 4.79
CA GLY A 16 32.42 7.92 3.46
C GLY A 16 32.87 9.04 2.53
N ARG A 17 33.90 9.78 2.92
CA ARG A 17 34.64 10.77 2.11
C ARG A 17 35.51 10.12 1.01
N ARG A 18 35.69 10.85 -0.11
CA ARG A 18 36.77 10.82 -1.15
C ARG A 18 36.63 9.77 -2.28
N ARG A 19 36.85 10.08 -3.56
CA ARG A 19 37.91 10.91 -4.18
C ARG A 19 37.46 11.64 -5.45
N ARG A 20 37.99 12.86 -5.60
CA ARG A 20 38.04 13.69 -6.80
C ARG A 20 39.40 13.46 -7.48
N VAL A 21 39.42 13.12 -8.77
CA VAL A 21 40.55 13.24 -9.72
C VAL A 21 39.83 13.48 -11.05
N GLY A 22 39.93 14.61 -11.73
CA GLY A 22 41.13 15.30 -12.20
C GLY A 22 40.99 15.35 -13.72
N LEU A 23 40.80 16.56 -14.25
CA LEU A 23 40.71 16.89 -15.68
C LEU A 23 41.92 16.37 -16.46
N ASP A 24 41.73 15.99 -17.73
CA ASP A 24 42.55 16.51 -18.81
C ASP A 24 41.93 16.24 -20.20
N SER A 25 41.97 17.29 -21.00
CA SER A 25 41.49 17.44 -22.37
C SER A 25 42.52 16.93 -23.39
N PHE A 26 42.06 16.49 -24.57
CA PHE A 26 42.50 16.88 -25.93
C PHE A 26 42.48 15.75 -26.99
N ALA A 27 41.98 16.15 -28.16
CA ALA A 27 42.36 15.75 -29.52
C ALA A 27 41.93 14.37 -30.09
N GLY A 28 40.97 14.41 -31.03
CA GLY A 28 41.07 13.64 -32.30
C GLY A 28 41.90 14.43 -33.34
N PRO A 29 41.95 14.07 -34.64
CA PRO A 29 41.24 13.01 -35.38
C PRO A 29 42.18 12.14 -36.26
N GLU A 30 41.69 11.08 -36.93
CA GLU A 30 41.86 10.82 -38.39
C GLU A 30 41.33 9.45 -38.85
N LEU A 31 41.13 9.36 -40.16
CA LEU A 31 40.21 8.53 -40.91
C LEU A 31 40.81 7.24 -41.53
N ALA A 32 39.91 6.27 -41.71
CA ALA A 32 39.75 5.34 -42.84
C ALA A 32 40.72 4.14 -43.03
N LYS A 33 40.14 2.92 -43.02
CA LYS A 33 39.82 2.07 -44.20
C LYS A 33 39.44 0.64 -43.75
N GLY A 34 38.37 0.07 -44.30
CA GLY A 34 37.99 -1.35 -44.13
C GLY A 34 38.92 -2.32 -44.88
N PRO A 35 38.64 -3.65 -44.99
CA PRO A 35 37.31 -4.24 -45.10
C PRO A 35 37.03 -5.56 -44.30
N ILE A 36 35.73 -5.84 -44.26
CA ILE A 36 34.96 -7.07 -44.03
C ILE A 36 35.72 -8.40 -44.20
N ILE A 37 35.79 -9.21 -43.14
CA ILE A 37 35.74 -10.69 -43.21
C ILE A 37 34.88 -11.22 -42.05
N ARG A 38 33.79 -11.91 -42.42
CA ARG A 38 32.95 -12.71 -41.52
C ARG A 38 33.73 -13.97 -41.09
N GLN A 39 33.90 -14.18 -39.80
CA GLN A 39 34.06 -15.52 -39.23
C GLN A 39 33.23 -15.66 -37.97
N ARG A 40 32.31 -16.62 -38.02
CA ARG A 40 31.58 -17.16 -36.87
C ARG A 40 32.60 -17.70 -35.87
N ARG A 41 32.48 -17.32 -34.60
CA ARG A 41 33.01 -18.08 -33.48
C ARG A 41 31.88 -18.39 -32.52
N ASP A 42 31.55 -19.67 -32.49
CA ASP A 42 30.92 -20.31 -31.33
C ASP A 42 31.83 -20.10 -30.11
N VAL A 43 31.27 -19.57 -29.03
CA VAL A 43 31.90 -19.60 -27.72
C VAL A 43 30.85 -20.05 -26.71
N GLY A 44 31.17 -21.15 -26.05
CA GLY A 44 30.25 -21.99 -25.28
C GLY A 44 29.67 -21.35 -24.02
N LEU A 45 28.47 -21.83 -23.69
CA LEU A 45 27.85 -21.67 -22.38
C LEU A 45 28.64 -22.45 -21.33
N THR A 46 29.44 -21.74 -20.53
CA THR A 46 29.87 -22.20 -19.22
C THR A 46 28.75 -21.96 -18.21
N ARG A 47 28.08 -23.05 -17.80
CA ARG A 47 27.26 -23.09 -16.59
C ARG A 47 28.18 -22.93 -15.38
N ILE A 48 28.09 -21.79 -14.70
CA ILE A 48 28.64 -21.62 -13.36
C ILE A 48 27.49 -21.71 -12.37
N SER A 49 27.44 -22.87 -11.72
CA SER A 49 26.69 -23.12 -10.50
C SER A 49 27.45 -22.48 -9.34
N THR A 50 26.94 -21.39 -8.78
CA THR A 50 27.35 -20.90 -7.46
C THR A 50 26.14 -20.71 -6.57
N ARG A 51 26.05 -21.65 -5.64
CA ARG A 51 25.20 -21.77 -4.47
C ARG A 51 25.47 -20.59 -3.52
N CYS A 52 24.58 -19.60 -3.46
CA CYS A 52 24.59 -18.61 -2.38
C CYS A 52 23.85 -19.19 -1.17
N GLN A 53 24.62 -19.55 -0.14
CA GLN A 53 24.14 -19.92 1.18
C GLN A 53 23.68 -18.65 1.91
N VAL A 54 22.40 -18.58 2.26
CA VAL A 54 21.88 -17.58 3.21
C VAL A 54 22.16 -18.10 4.64
N PRO A 55 22.75 -17.30 5.54
CA PRO A 55 23.08 -17.74 6.89
C PRO A 55 21.82 -17.86 7.77
N ARG A 56 21.74 -18.96 8.53
CA ARG A 56 20.73 -19.20 9.57
C ARG A 56 21.10 -18.44 10.85
N PRO A 57 20.15 -17.86 11.61
CA PRO A 57 20.39 -17.46 12.98
C PRO A 57 20.16 -18.63 13.95
N HIS A 58 21.10 -18.79 14.90
CA HIS A 58 21.01 -19.72 16.04
C HIS A 58 20.08 -19.16 17.15
N PRO A 59 19.48 -20.02 17.99
CA PRO A 59 18.46 -19.61 18.96
C PRO A 59 19.11 -19.09 20.25
N ALA A 60 18.60 -17.97 20.76
CA ALA A 60 18.86 -17.49 22.11
C ALA A 60 17.65 -17.77 23.00
N ASN A 61 17.88 -18.49 24.09
CA ASN A 61 16.96 -18.67 25.20
C ASN A 61 16.68 -17.32 25.88
N GLY A 62 15.40 -17.00 26.10
CA GLY A 62 14.99 -15.82 26.86
C GLY A 62 13.46 -15.74 26.94
N SER A 63 12.94 -16.05 28.11
CA SER A 63 11.53 -16.08 28.50
C SER A 63 10.79 -14.76 28.30
N CYS A 64 9.62 -14.79 27.66
CA CYS A 64 8.50 -13.90 27.98
C CYS A 64 7.16 -14.61 27.68
N LEU A 65 6.30 -14.62 28.69
CA LEU A 65 4.97 -15.24 28.74
C LEU A 65 3.90 -14.25 28.27
N SER A 66 2.71 -14.80 27.96
CA SER A 66 1.41 -14.16 27.61
C SER A 66 1.22 -13.91 26.10
N SER A 67 0.12 -14.23 25.44
CA SER A 67 -1.19 -14.78 25.85
C SER A 67 -1.99 -15.15 24.58
N THR A 68 -1.80 -16.34 24.02
CA THR A 68 -2.66 -16.86 22.94
C THR A 68 -2.70 -18.39 22.88
N ALA A 69 -2.36 -19.07 23.98
CA ALA A 69 -2.27 -20.53 24.04
C ALA A 69 -3.48 -21.16 24.78
N ARG A 70 -4.71 -20.75 24.45
CA ARG A 70 -5.92 -21.36 25.04
C ARG A 70 -7.01 -21.77 24.06
N THR A 71 -6.67 -22.03 22.79
CA THR A 71 -7.61 -22.66 21.83
C THR A 71 -7.05 -23.84 21.04
N SER A 72 -5.75 -24.15 21.10
CA SER A 72 -5.20 -25.30 20.32
C SER A 72 -5.00 -26.60 21.09
N LYS A 73 -5.11 -26.63 22.43
CA LYS A 73 -4.84 -27.86 23.22
C LYS A 73 -6.03 -28.80 23.42
N ALA A 74 -7.21 -28.48 22.88
CA ALA A 74 -8.36 -29.38 22.90
C ALA A 74 -8.41 -30.37 21.73
N TRP A 75 -7.57 -30.20 20.70
CA TRP A 75 -7.61 -31.02 19.47
C TRP A 75 -6.64 -32.21 19.44
N GLU A 76 -5.69 -32.32 20.37
CA GLU A 76 -4.66 -33.38 20.36
C GLU A 76 -4.87 -34.52 21.38
N SER A 77 -6.01 -34.56 22.09
CA SER A 77 -6.31 -35.65 23.04
C SER A 77 -7.53 -36.50 22.63
N GLY A 78 -7.76 -36.63 21.32
CA GLY A 78 -8.89 -37.38 20.75
C GLY A 78 -8.50 -38.36 19.63
N GLN A 79 -7.29 -38.91 19.59
CA GLN A 79 -6.97 -40.04 18.71
C GLN A 79 -7.31 -41.37 19.39
N ARG A 80 -8.60 -41.59 19.66
CA ARG A 80 -9.13 -42.94 19.94
C ARG A 80 -10.64 -43.10 19.75
N SER A 81 -11.18 -42.72 18.60
CA SER A 81 -12.40 -43.32 18.01
C SER A 81 -12.74 -42.62 16.68
N GLY A 82 -12.19 -43.12 15.57
CA GLY A 82 -12.47 -42.59 14.23
C GLY A 82 -13.96 -42.63 13.85
N GLU A 83 -14.73 -43.54 14.42
CA GLU A 83 -16.17 -43.70 14.13
C GLU A 83 -17.08 -42.82 15.00
N GLU A 84 -16.66 -42.43 16.21
CA GLU A 84 -17.48 -41.56 17.09
C GLU A 84 -17.33 -40.08 16.74
N GLY A 85 -16.16 -39.67 16.24
CA GLY A 85 -15.92 -38.32 15.72
C GLY A 85 -16.73 -38.05 14.45
N GLU A 86 -16.73 -38.98 13.49
CA GLU A 86 -17.57 -38.88 12.28
C GLU A 86 -19.07 -38.94 12.62
N ALA A 87 -19.49 -39.80 13.57
CA ALA A 87 -20.88 -39.85 14.00
C ALA A 87 -21.32 -38.59 14.76
N ALA A 88 -20.45 -37.95 15.55
CA ALA A 88 -20.75 -36.68 16.22
C ALA A 88 -20.81 -35.50 15.24
N VAL A 89 -19.92 -35.46 14.25
CA VAL A 89 -19.98 -34.48 13.13
C VAL A 89 -21.23 -34.70 12.28
N SER A 90 -21.59 -35.96 12.01
CA SER A 90 -22.82 -36.34 11.27
C SER A 90 -24.11 -36.11 12.08
N ALA A 91 -24.08 -36.28 13.39
CA ALA A 91 -25.20 -36.01 14.32
C ALA A 91 -25.41 -34.50 14.56
N MET A 92 -24.33 -33.71 14.62
CA MET A 92 -24.42 -32.25 14.66
C MET A 92 -24.87 -31.68 13.31
N ALA A 93 -24.36 -32.22 12.19
CA ALA A 93 -24.78 -31.86 10.83
C ALA A 93 -26.26 -32.16 10.56
N SER A 94 -26.83 -33.20 11.17
CA SER A 94 -28.25 -33.57 10.99
C SER A 94 -29.25 -32.72 11.78
N SER A 95 -28.80 -31.96 12.79
CA SER A 95 -29.65 -31.01 13.54
C SER A 95 -29.60 -29.56 13.01
N SER A 96 -28.61 -29.26 12.15
CA SER A 96 -28.23 -27.89 11.74
C SER A 96 -27.80 -27.83 10.27
N ASP A 97 -28.58 -28.49 9.40
CA ASP A 97 -28.40 -28.49 7.95
C ASP A 97 -28.22 -27.06 7.40
N PRO A 98 -27.03 -26.70 6.85
CA PRO A 98 -26.71 -25.34 6.43
C PRO A 98 -27.69 -24.77 5.42
N ASP A 99 -28.20 -25.60 4.51
CA ASP A 99 -29.16 -25.19 3.48
C ASP A 99 -30.54 -24.86 4.08
N LYS A 100 -30.93 -25.57 5.14
CA LYS A 100 -32.15 -25.24 5.91
C LYS A 100 -31.97 -23.95 6.71
N LEU A 101 -30.79 -23.74 7.29
CA LEU A 101 -30.45 -22.49 7.99
C LEU A 101 -30.43 -21.30 7.03
N MET A 102 -29.89 -21.48 5.82
CA MET A 102 -29.94 -20.49 4.74
C MET A 102 -31.37 -20.13 4.35
N THR A 103 -32.19 -21.14 4.05
CA THR A 103 -33.60 -20.93 3.71
C THR A 103 -34.38 -20.23 4.84
N LYS A 104 -34.01 -20.50 6.10
CA LYS A 104 -34.56 -19.83 7.28
C LYS A 104 -34.07 -18.38 7.35
N ALA A 105 -32.78 -18.12 7.12
CA ALA A 105 -32.20 -16.78 7.09
C ALA A 105 -32.89 -15.92 6.02
N ASP A 106 -33.06 -16.42 4.80
CA ASP A 106 -33.75 -15.71 3.72
C ASP A 106 -35.22 -15.37 4.04
N LYS A 107 -35.90 -16.26 4.76
CA LYS A 107 -37.28 -16.02 5.23
C LYS A 107 -37.32 -14.98 6.36
N LEU A 108 -36.31 -14.97 7.23
CA LEU A 108 -36.19 -14.02 8.33
C LEU A 108 -35.73 -12.65 7.85
N PHE A 109 -34.93 -12.56 6.79
CA PHE A 109 -34.51 -11.30 6.16
C PHE A 109 -35.70 -10.39 5.85
N LYS A 110 -36.86 -10.96 5.50
CA LYS A 110 -38.09 -10.20 5.22
C LYS A 110 -38.84 -9.73 6.46
N LYS A 111 -38.41 -10.10 7.67
CA LYS A 111 -39.17 -9.91 8.93
C LYS A 111 -38.34 -9.33 10.07
N ASP A 112 -37.11 -9.79 10.25
CA ASP A 112 -36.27 -9.50 11.41
C ASP A 112 -34.79 -9.67 11.03
N ASN A 113 -34.11 -8.53 10.83
CA ASN A 113 -32.73 -8.48 10.36
C ASN A 113 -31.72 -9.03 11.38
N GLU A 114 -31.98 -8.89 12.69
CA GLU A 114 -31.09 -9.40 13.74
C GLU A 114 -31.07 -10.93 13.72
N LYS A 115 -32.26 -11.55 13.70
CA LYS A 115 -32.36 -13.02 13.63
C LYS A 115 -31.84 -13.58 12.32
N ALA A 116 -31.98 -12.84 11.22
CA ALA A 116 -31.44 -13.23 9.92
C ALA A 116 -29.89 -13.24 9.97
N LYS A 117 -29.27 -12.21 10.54
CA LYS A 117 -27.81 -12.12 10.72
C LYS A 117 -27.26 -13.32 11.49
N ASP A 118 -27.83 -13.61 12.65
CA ASP A 118 -27.43 -14.76 13.49
C ASP A 118 -27.61 -16.10 12.77
N ALA A 119 -28.63 -16.21 11.90
CA ALA A 119 -28.87 -17.40 11.09
C ALA A 119 -27.81 -17.56 10.00
N PHE A 120 -27.39 -16.49 9.33
CA PHE A 120 -26.28 -16.51 8.37
C PHE A 120 -24.94 -16.87 9.04
N GLU A 121 -24.68 -16.34 10.24
CA GLU A 121 -23.47 -16.68 10.98
C GLU A 121 -23.42 -18.18 11.33
N LYS A 122 -24.54 -18.73 11.79
CA LYS A 122 -24.67 -20.17 12.06
C LYS A 122 -24.57 -21.00 10.79
N ALA A 123 -25.15 -20.54 9.68
CA ALA A 123 -25.06 -21.22 8.39
C ALA A 123 -23.61 -21.28 7.90
N SER A 124 -22.85 -20.19 8.02
CA SER A 124 -21.40 -20.18 7.71
C SER A 124 -20.63 -21.21 8.51
N LYS A 125 -20.81 -21.22 9.84
CA LYS A 125 -20.15 -22.20 10.72
C LYS A 125 -20.49 -23.64 10.33
N GLY A 126 -21.74 -23.89 9.94
CA GLY A 126 -22.17 -25.18 9.39
C GLY A 126 -21.46 -25.54 8.08
N GLN A 127 -21.35 -24.58 7.15
CA GLN A 127 -20.63 -24.77 5.88
C GLN A 127 -19.14 -25.07 6.09
N GLU A 128 -18.49 -24.41 7.05
CA GLU A 128 -17.10 -24.69 7.43
C GLU A 128 -16.93 -26.12 7.95
N MET A 129 -17.86 -26.61 8.79
CA MET A 129 -17.83 -27.97 9.32
C MET A 129 -17.96 -29.05 8.23
N ILE A 130 -18.66 -28.75 7.14
CA ILE A 130 -18.78 -29.66 5.98
C ILE A 130 -17.73 -29.38 4.90
N SER A 131 -16.67 -28.63 5.24
CA SER A 131 -15.54 -28.30 4.34
C SER A 131 -15.94 -27.55 3.07
N SER A 132 -16.93 -26.65 3.14
CA SER A 132 -17.27 -25.69 2.08
C SER A 132 -16.93 -24.23 2.49
N PRO A 133 -15.64 -23.84 2.54
CA PRO A 133 -15.24 -22.49 2.93
C PRO A 133 -15.74 -21.40 1.98
N TRP A 134 -16.00 -21.74 0.71
CA TRP A 134 -16.51 -20.79 -0.28
C TRP A 134 -17.93 -20.33 0.03
N ASP A 135 -18.83 -21.26 0.37
CA ASP A 135 -20.21 -20.92 0.72
C ASP A 135 -20.29 -20.31 2.13
N ALA A 136 -19.40 -20.74 3.04
CA ALA A 136 -19.22 -20.08 4.33
C ALA A 136 -18.88 -18.58 4.16
N ALA A 137 -17.92 -18.24 3.29
CA ALA A 137 -17.54 -16.86 3.01
C ALA A 137 -18.72 -16.01 2.52
N LYS A 138 -19.57 -16.55 1.64
CA LYS A 138 -20.77 -15.86 1.16
C LYS A 138 -21.79 -15.60 2.26
N HIS A 139 -21.97 -16.56 3.17
CA HIS A 139 -22.84 -16.36 4.33
C HIS A 139 -22.28 -15.30 5.27
N MET A 140 -20.94 -15.24 5.46
CA MET A 140 -20.29 -14.16 6.19
C MET A 140 -20.53 -12.78 5.54
N GLU A 141 -20.39 -12.66 4.21
CA GLU A 141 -20.72 -11.41 3.51
C GLU A 141 -22.20 -11.00 3.67
N SER A 142 -23.10 -11.98 3.69
CA SER A 142 -24.54 -11.75 3.90
C SER A 142 -24.83 -11.29 5.35
N ALA A 143 -24.16 -11.89 6.33
CA ALA A 143 -24.21 -11.43 7.72
C ALA A 143 -23.65 -10.01 7.88
N ALA A 144 -22.54 -9.69 7.19
CA ALA A 144 -21.94 -8.35 7.20
C ALA A 144 -22.89 -7.29 6.62
N ALA A 145 -23.57 -7.59 5.51
CA ALA A 145 -24.56 -6.70 4.91
C ALA A 145 -25.72 -6.40 5.88
N LEU A 146 -26.19 -7.41 6.59
CA LEU A 146 -27.22 -7.23 7.63
C LEU A 146 -26.72 -6.47 8.85
N ALA A 147 -25.49 -6.74 9.32
CA ALA A 147 -24.87 -6.00 10.41
C ALA A 147 -24.76 -4.49 10.06
N LYS A 148 -24.48 -4.17 8.81
CA LYS A 148 -24.47 -2.79 8.30
C LYS A 148 -25.85 -2.15 8.38
N GLU A 149 -26.91 -2.84 7.95
CA GLU A 149 -28.30 -2.34 8.05
C GLU A 149 -28.75 -2.09 9.49
N LEU A 150 -28.24 -2.90 10.43
CA LEU A 150 -28.50 -2.77 11.87
C LEU A 150 -27.63 -1.71 12.56
N GLY A 151 -26.64 -1.12 11.86
CA GLY A 151 -25.70 -0.16 12.43
C GLY A 151 -24.67 -0.78 13.39
N LEU A 152 -24.43 -2.10 13.30
CA LEU A 152 -23.47 -2.84 14.11
C LEU A 152 -22.08 -2.80 13.44
N TRP A 153 -21.47 -1.62 13.42
CA TRP A 153 -20.25 -1.33 12.63
C TRP A 153 -19.05 -2.21 12.98
N ASN A 154 -18.87 -2.55 14.27
CA ASN A 154 -17.76 -3.43 14.69
C ASN A 154 -17.91 -4.85 14.10
N GLU A 155 -19.15 -5.35 14.04
CA GLU A 155 -19.41 -6.68 13.47
C GLU A 155 -19.25 -6.68 11.94
N VAL A 156 -19.49 -5.55 11.27
CA VAL A 156 -19.26 -5.42 9.81
C VAL A 156 -17.81 -5.73 9.46
N SER A 157 -16.85 -5.12 10.17
CA SER A 157 -15.43 -5.41 9.93
C SER A 157 -15.09 -6.86 10.21
N ASP A 158 -15.60 -7.42 11.31
CA ASP A 158 -15.30 -8.80 11.72
C ASP A 158 -15.83 -9.82 10.70
N PHE A 159 -17.07 -9.65 10.23
CA PHE A 159 -17.66 -10.56 9.23
C PHE A 159 -16.96 -10.45 7.87
N TYR A 160 -16.61 -9.26 7.40
CA TYR A 160 -15.88 -9.12 6.12
C TYR A 160 -14.45 -9.65 6.20
N ARG A 161 -13.75 -9.46 7.33
CA ARG A 161 -12.44 -10.11 7.55
C ARG A 161 -12.55 -11.62 7.56
N ARG A 162 -13.55 -12.18 8.25
CA ARG A 162 -13.77 -13.63 8.25
C ARG A 162 -14.08 -14.15 6.85
N ALA A 163 -14.89 -13.44 6.07
CA ALA A 163 -15.14 -13.78 4.66
C ALA A 163 -13.85 -13.78 3.84
N SER A 164 -12.97 -12.79 4.04
CA SER A 164 -11.68 -12.69 3.36
C SER A 164 -10.74 -13.86 3.69
N GLU A 165 -10.66 -14.25 4.96
CA GLU A 165 -9.91 -15.43 5.40
C GLU A 165 -10.40 -16.70 4.71
N LEU A 166 -11.72 -16.93 4.71
CA LEU A 166 -12.34 -18.09 4.06
C LEU A 166 -12.10 -18.11 2.54
N TYR A 167 -12.17 -16.96 1.87
CA TYR A 167 -11.83 -16.86 0.44
C TYR A 167 -10.33 -17.14 0.18
N ARG A 168 -9.44 -16.73 1.08
CA ARG A 168 -8.01 -17.08 1.01
C ARG A 168 -7.77 -18.57 1.22
N GLU A 169 -8.48 -19.22 2.15
CA GLU A 169 -8.44 -20.68 2.33
C GLU A 169 -8.87 -21.42 1.06
N CYS A 170 -9.79 -20.84 0.27
CA CYS A 170 -10.19 -21.37 -1.04
C CYS A 170 -9.14 -21.16 -2.16
N GLY A 171 -8.01 -20.48 -1.89
CA GLY A 171 -7.08 -20.04 -2.92
C GLY A 171 -7.71 -19.03 -3.89
N ARG A 172 -8.55 -18.13 -3.36
CA ARG A 172 -9.28 -17.10 -4.12
C ARG A 172 -8.99 -15.71 -3.52
N PRO A 173 -7.79 -15.16 -3.75
CA PRO A 173 -7.38 -13.88 -3.16
C PRO A 173 -8.15 -12.67 -3.72
N GLN A 174 -8.66 -12.74 -4.95
CA GLN A 174 -9.46 -11.66 -5.51
C GLN A 174 -10.80 -11.48 -4.74
N PRO A 175 -11.66 -12.52 -4.60
CA PRO A 175 -12.84 -12.43 -3.72
C PRO A 175 -12.51 -12.03 -2.28
N ALA A 176 -11.36 -12.44 -1.76
CA ALA A 176 -10.92 -12.06 -0.41
C ALA A 176 -10.66 -10.55 -0.30
N SER A 177 -9.94 -9.98 -1.26
CA SER A 177 -9.70 -8.53 -1.35
C SER A 177 -11.00 -7.75 -1.59
N ASP A 178 -11.88 -8.25 -2.46
CA ASP A 178 -13.19 -7.64 -2.74
C ASP A 178 -14.07 -7.59 -1.48
N ALA A 179 -14.08 -8.63 -0.66
CA ALA A 179 -14.79 -8.66 0.62
C ALA A 179 -14.27 -7.59 1.59
N LEU A 180 -12.94 -7.45 1.71
CA LEU A 180 -12.32 -6.40 2.53
C LEU A 180 -12.65 -5.00 2.01
N SER A 181 -12.60 -4.79 0.69
CA SER A 181 -12.94 -3.52 0.06
C SER A 181 -14.40 -3.10 0.30
N LYS A 182 -15.35 -4.06 0.23
CA LYS A 182 -16.76 -3.81 0.58
C LYS A 182 -16.92 -3.41 2.05
N GLY A 183 -16.21 -4.09 2.95
CA GLY A 183 -16.22 -3.76 4.37
C GLY A 183 -15.62 -2.38 4.66
N ALA A 184 -14.50 -2.05 4.02
CA ALA A 184 -13.86 -0.74 4.12
C ALA A 184 -14.81 0.37 3.66
N SER A 185 -15.43 0.20 2.47
CA SER A 185 -16.41 1.13 1.92
C SER A 185 -17.62 1.35 2.85
N ALA A 186 -18.07 0.29 3.54
CA ALA A 186 -19.16 0.40 4.51
C ALA A 186 -18.79 1.20 5.77
N LEU A 187 -17.50 1.31 6.08
CA LEU A 187 -16.98 1.92 7.31
C LEU A 187 -16.40 3.32 7.10
N GLU A 188 -16.20 3.80 5.88
CA GLU A 188 -15.54 5.10 5.59
C GLU A 188 -16.16 6.30 6.34
N GLU A 189 -17.46 6.29 6.59
CA GLU A 189 -18.14 7.38 7.31
C GLU A 189 -18.17 7.19 8.82
N LYS A 190 -18.14 5.94 9.30
CA LYS A 190 -18.41 5.59 10.69
C LYS A 190 -17.14 5.29 11.48
N SER A 191 -16.16 4.68 10.84
CA SER A 191 -14.87 4.32 11.39
C SER A 191 -13.80 4.37 10.29
N PRO A 192 -13.38 5.58 9.88
CA PRO A 192 -12.45 5.76 8.76
C PRO A 192 -11.07 5.17 9.04
N GLU A 193 -10.61 5.13 10.30
CA GLU A 193 -9.38 4.44 10.68
C GLU A 193 -9.44 2.94 10.42
N GLU A 194 -10.59 2.32 10.67
CA GLU A 194 -10.76 0.88 10.44
C GLU A 194 -10.92 0.57 8.96
N ALA A 195 -11.63 1.42 8.22
CA ALA A 195 -11.72 1.32 6.75
C ALA A 195 -10.34 1.37 6.09
N ILE A 196 -9.44 2.25 6.55
CA ILE A 196 -8.06 2.32 6.06
C ILE A 196 -7.32 1.00 6.27
N LYS A 197 -7.40 0.40 7.46
CA LYS A 197 -6.74 -0.90 7.73
C LYS A 197 -7.29 -1.98 6.81
N MET A 198 -8.61 -2.00 6.59
CA MET A 198 -9.23 -2.97 5.69
C MET A 198 -8.80 -2.76 4.23
N TYR A 199 -8.65 -1.52 3.76
CA TYR A 199 -8.09 -1.25 2.44
C TYR A 199 -6.62 -1.69 2.34
N ASP A 200 -5.81 -1.44 3.37
CA ASP A 200 -4.41 -1.88 3.43
C ASP A 200 -4.27 -3.42 3.39
N GLU A 201 -5.10 -4.11 4.18
CA GLU A 201 -5.24 -5.57 4.15
C GLU A 201 -5.66 -6.04 2.74
N ALA A 202 -6.65 -5.38 2.11
CA ALA A 202 -7.14 -5.73 0.77
C ALA A 202 -6.06 -5.58 -0.31
N CYS A 203 -5.26 -4.52 -0.25
CA CYS A 203 -4.10 -4.33 -1.12
C CYS A 203 -3.09 -5.45 -0.92
N SER A 204 -2.74 -5.74 0.34
CA SER A 204 -1.72 -6.74 0.70
C SER A 204 -2.10 -8.15 0.20
N VAL A 205 -3.38 -8.53 0.28
CA VAL A 205 -3.88 -9.80 -0.26
C VAL A 205 -3.64 -9.95 -1.77
N LEU A 206 -3.75 -8.86 -2.54
CA LEU A 206 -3.51 -8.89 -3.99
C LEU A 206 -2.03 -8.83 -4.34
N GLU A 207 -1.23 -8.09 -3.56
CA GLU A 207 0.22 -8.03 -3.74
C GLU A 207 0.88 -9.39 -3.47
N GLU A 208 0.44 -10.12 -2.44
CA GLU A 208 0.94 -11.46 -2.12
C GLU A 208 0.70 -12.48 -3.25
N ASP A 209 -0.37 -12.29 -4.03
CA ASP A 209 -0.73 -13.15 -5.17
C ASP A 209 -0.17 -12.65 -6.52
N GLY A 210 0.63 -11.58 -6.53
CA GLY A 210 1.17 -10.98 -7.77
C GLY A 210 0.10 -10.36 -8.67
N LYS A 211 -1.02 -9.91 -8.07
CA LYS A 211 -2.15 -9.25 -8.75
C LYS A 211 -2.18 -7.75 -8.46
N GLU A 212 -1.01 -7.12 -8.39
CA GLU A 212 -0.86 -5.71 -8.01
C GLU A 212 -1.71 -4.75 -8.85
N GLN A 213 -1.92 -5.04 -10.14
CA GLN A 213 -2.75 -4.22 -11.01
C GLN A 213 -4.21 -4.11 -10.50
N MET A 214 -4.72 -5.15 -9.85
CA MET A 214 -6.07 -5.17 -9.30
C MET A 214 -6.19 -4.33 -8.02
N ALA A 215 -5.07 -4.03 -7.36
CA ALA A 215 -5.04 -3.19 -6.15
C ALA A 215 -5.05 -1.69 -6.45
N PHE A 216 -4.94 -1.26 -7.73
CA PHE A 216 -4.81 0.16 -8.06
C PHE A 216 -5.98 1.01 -7.57
N ASP A 217 -7.21 0.52 -7.71
CA ASP A 217 -8.39 1.25 -7.26
C ASP A 217 -8.50 1.26 -5.72
N LEU A 218 -7.98 0.23 -5.05
CA LEU A 218 -7.89 0.19 -3.59
C LEU A 218 -6.91 1.23 -3.05
N TYR A 219 -5.74 1.37 -3.69
CA TYR A 219 -4.78 2.43 -3.35
C TYR A 219 -5.40 3.82 -3.47
N ARG A 220 -6.13 4.08 -4.56
CA ARG A 220 -6.81 5.36 -4.78
C ARG A 220 -7.90 5.61 -3.75
N ALA A 221 -8.70 4.60 -3.41
CA ALA A 221 -9.74 4.71 -2.39
C ALA A 221 -9.15 5.02 -1.00
N ALA A 222 -8.13 4.26 -0.59
CA ALA A 222 -7.43 4.50 0.67
C ALA A 222 -6.79 5.90 0.73
N ALA A 223 -6.07 6.31 -0.33
CA ALA A 223 -5.46 7.63 -0.39
C ALA A 223 -6.51 8.76 -0.36
N ALA A 224 -7.65 8.59 -1.03
CA ALA A 224 -8.76 9.55 -0.96
C ALA A 224 -9.32 9.67 0.47
N LEU A 225 -9.40 8.57 1.21
CA LEU A 225 -9.84 8.57 2.60
C LEU A 225 -8.80 9.24 3.52
N TYR A 226 -7.51 8.96 3.35
CA TYR A 226 -6.45 9.67 4.07
C TYR A 226 -6.49 11.19 3.82
N ILE A 227 -6.69 11.63 2.58
CA ILE A 227 -6.85 13.04 2.23
C ILE A 227 -8.07 13.65 2.93
N LYS A 228 -9.19 12.92 2.99
CA LYS A 228 -10.41 13.36 3.71
C LYS A 228 -10.17 13.53 5.21
N MET A 229 -9.28 12.71 5.78
CA MET A 229 -8.85 12.79 7.19
C MET A 229 -7.68 13.76 7.42
N GLU A 230 -7.25 14.50 6.40
CA GLU A 230 -6.12 15.44 6.45
C GLU A 230 -4.77 14.78 6.82
N LYS A 231 -4.66 13.46 6.63
CA LYS A 231 -3.43 12.68 6.82
C LYS A 231 -2.63 12.63 5.52
N TYR A 232 -2.06 13.76 5.12
CA TYR A 232 -1.44 13.92 3.81
C TYR A 232 -0.19 13.06 3.59
N SER A 233 0.67 12.90 4.61
CA SER A 233 1.88 12.08 4.50
C SER A 233 1.56 10.61 4.23
N ASP A 234 0.54 10.06 4.91
CA ASP A 234 0.08 8.69 4.69
C ASP A 234 -0.55 8.53 3.29
N ALA A 235 -1.33 9.52 2.83
CA ALA A 235 -1.88 9.53 1.48
C ALA A 235 -0.78 9.50 0.40
N ALA A 236 0.27 10.31 0.57
CA ALA A 236 1.41 10.33 -0.34
C ALA A 236 2.15 8.99 -0.34
N ALA A 237 2.36 8.37 0.82
CA ALA A 237 2.95 7.04 0.93
C ALA A 237 2.12 5.97 0.18
N PHE A 238 0.78 6.04 0.24
CA PHE A 238 -0.10 5.16 -0.52
C PHE A 238 0.02 5.37 -2.04
N PHE A 239 0.16 6.61 -2.52
CA PHE A 239 0.44 6.89 -3.93
C PHE A 239 1.83 6.39 -4.35
N LEU A 240 2.85 6.46 -3.49
CA LEU A 240 4.15 5.88 -3.78
C LEU A 240 4.09 4.35 -3.88
N ARG A 241 3.36 3.68 -2.97
CA ARG A 241 3.10 2.23 -3.06
C ARG A 241 2.36 1.86 -4.34
N LEU A 242 1.36 2.66 -4.76
CA LEU A 242 0.71 2.52 -6.06
C LEU A 242 1.71 2.64 -7.21
N GLY A 243 2.64 3.58 -7.15
CA GLY A 243 3.70 3.75 -8.15
C GLY A 243 4.60 2.51 -8.27
N SER A 244 5.03 1.96 -7.14
CA SER A 244 5.80 0.71 -7.09
C SER A 244 5.01 -0.50 -7.59
N ALA A 245 3.72 -0.60 -7.24
CA ALA A 245 2.83 -1.62 -7.77
C ALA A 245 2.65 -1.49 -9.30
N ALA A 246 2.54 -0.27 -9.81
CA ALA A 246 2.44 0.01 -11.23
C ALA A 246 3.72 -0.32 -12.01
N ASP A 247 4.88 -0.13 -11.40
CA ASP A 247 6.18 -0.53 -11.97
C ASP A 247 6.23 -2.04 -12.24
N LYS A 248 5.84 -2.85 -11.25
CA LYS A 248 5.78 -4.32 -11.38
C LYS A 248 4.87 -4.79 -12.51
N CYS A 249 3.78 -4.05 -12.77
CA CYS A 249 2.84 -4.33 -13.84
C CYS A 249 3.23 -3.69 -15.19
N ASN A 250 4.38 -3.00 -15.27
CA ASN A 250 4.81 -2.21 -16.42
C ASN A 250 3.76 -1.16 -16.86
N ALA A 251 3.00 -0.63 -15.90
CA ALA A 251 1.95 0.36 -16.10
C ALA A 251 2.49 1.79 -15.95
N ILE A 252 3.40 2.17 -16.86
CA ILE A 252 4.17 3.44 -16.81
C ILE A 252 3.27 4.67 -16.60
N ASN A 253 2.13 4.76 -17.29
CA ASN A 253 1.22 5.89 -17.15
C ASN A 253 0.64 6.01 -15.74
N SER A 254 0.29 4.89 -15.11
CA SER A 254 -0.23 4.87 -13.74
C SER A 254 0.87 5.21 -12.74
N GLN A 255 2.08 4.67 -12.95
CA GLN A 255 3.26 4.95 -12.15
C GLN A 255 3.59 6.45 -12.13
N CYS A 256 3.73 7.07 -13.30
CA CYS A 256 4.11 8.49 -13.40
C CYS A 256 3.08 9.42 -12.78
N LYS A 257 1.78 9.10 -12.95
CA LYS A 257 0.69 9.83 -12.31
C LYS A 257 0.73 9.69 -10.79
N ALA A 258 1.01 8.49 -10.28
CA ALA A 258 1.08 8.24 -8.85
C ALA A 258 2.22 9.03 -8.18
N TYR A 259 3.40 9.08 -8.81
CA TYR A 259 4.52 9.88 -8.32
C TYR A 259 4.23 11.39 -8.34
N LEU A 260 3.65 11.90 -9.42
CA LEU A 260 3.21 13.31 -9.47
C LEU A 260 2.15 13.60 -8.38
N SER A 261 1.21 12.69 -8.15
CA SER A 261 0.22 12.82 -7.08
C SER A 261 0.87 12.92 -5.69
N ALA A 262 1.86 12.08 -5.39
CA ALA A 262 2.57 12.13 -4.11
C ALA A 262 3.28 13.48 -3.88
N ILE A 263 3.96 14.01 -4.90
CA ILE A 263 4.64 15.31 -4.83
C ILE A 263 3.62 16.44 -4.57
N ILE A 264 2.50 16.45 -5.28
CA ILE A 264 1.42 17.44 -5.09
C ILE A 264 0.87 17.39 -3.68
N ILE A 265 0.69 16.19 -3.11
CA ILE A 265 0.16 16.02 -1.76
C ILE A 265 1.12 16.59 -0.71
N TYR A 266 2.44 16.35 -0.83
CA TYR A 266 3.42 16.96 0.07
C TYR A 266 3.47 18.49 -0.04
N LEU A 267 3.40 19.03 -1.25
CA LEU A 267 3.32 20.48 -1.47
C LEU A 267 2.05 21.09 -0.86
N TYR A 268 0.92 20.39 -0.95
CA TYR A 268 -0.32 20.81 -0.30
C TYR A 268 -0.21 20.76 1.23
N ALA A 269 0.52 19.78 1.77
CA ALA A 269 0.79 19.64 3.20
C ALA A 269 1.81 20.66 3.76
N HIS A 270 2.27 21.61 2.93
CA HIS A 270 3.28 22.61 3.26
C HIS A 270 4.67 22.02 3.60
N ASP A 271 4.93 20.78 3.18
CA ASP A 271 6.20 20.11 3.39
C ASP A 271 7.00 20.09 2.10
N PHE A 272 7.62 21.23 1.81
CA PHE A 272 8.41 21.41 0.59
C PHE A 272 9.65 20.50 0.56
N GLN A 273 10.33 20.34 1.70
CA GLN A 273 11.51 19.47 1.80
C GLN A 273 11.16 18.02 1.49
N GLN A 274 10.06 17.50 2.05
CA GLN A 274 9.62 16.15 1.75
C GLN A 274 9.13 16.00 0.30
N ALA A 275 8.51 17.03 -0.29
CA ALA A 275 8.14 17.04 -1.70
C ALA A 275 9.37 16.95 -2.62
N GLN A 276 10.42 17.72 -2.34
CA GLN A 276 11.66 17.72 -3.12
C GLN A 276 12.41 16.39 -2.97
N LYS A 277 12.47 15.84 -1.76
CA LYS A 277 12.99 14.49 -1.52
C LYS A 277 12.22 13.44 -2.32
N CYS A 278 10.89 13.46 -2.24
CA CYS A 278 10.02 12.57 -3.00
C CYS A 278 10.29 12.68 -4.52
N TYR A 279 10.46 13.88 -5.03
CA TYR A 279 10.80 14.12 -6.44
C TYR A 279 12.16 13.54 -6.82
N ASN A 280 13.19 13.75 -6.00
CA ASN A 280 14.53 13.22 -6.25
C ASN A 280 14.52 11.69 -6.31
N ASP A 281 13.86 11.03 -5.35
CA ASP A 281 13.70 9.58 -5.33
C ASP A 281 12.93 9.07 -6.57
N CYS A 282 11.83 9.75 -6.95
CA CYS A 282 11.05 9.37 -8.13
C CYS A 282 11.82 9.58 -9.45
N SER A 283 12.71 10.58 -9.51
CA SER A 283 13.49 10.92 -10.71
C SER A 283 14.57 9.89 -11.04
N GLU A 284 14.95 9.03 -10.10
CA GLU A 284 15.81 7.88 -10.36
C GLU A 284 15.14 6.85 -11.30
N VAL A 285 13.81 6.83 -11.32
CA VAL A 285 13.02 5.96 -12.18
C VAL A 285 12.98 6.53 -13.60
N GLN A 286 13.64 5.86 -14.55
CA GLN A 286 13.75 6.30 -15.95
C GLN A 286 12.40 6.53 -16.64
N ALA A 287 11.38 5.74 -16.29
CA ALA A 287 10.04 5.91 -16.82
C ALA A 287 9.43 7.26 -16.40
N PHE A 288 9.63 7.66 -15.14
CA PHE A 288 9.18 8.95 -14.64
C PHE A 288 10.03 10.09 -15.20
N LEU A 289 11.36 9.98 -15.18
CA LEU A 289 12.28 11.02 -15.65
C LEU A 289 11.94 11.51 -17.07
N ASN A 290 11.56 10.59 -17.96
CA ASN A 290 11.23 10.88 -19.36
C ASN A 290 9.76 11.30 -19.59
N SER A 291 8.93 11.34 -18.54
CA SER A 291 7.50 11.62 -18.62
C SER A 291 7.16 13.10 -18.64
N ASP A 292 5.97 13.43 -19.16
CA ASP A 292 5.42 14.79 -19.06
C ASP A 292 5.05 15.15 -17.61
N GLN A 293 4.76 14.16 -16.77
CA GLN A 293 4.52 14.33 -15.34
C GLN A 293 5.77 14.87 -14.64
N ASN A 294 6.95 14.33 -14.95
CA ASN A 294 8.21 14.83 -14.41
C ASN A 294 8.50 16.27 -14.85
N ARG A 295 8.32 16.59 -16.14
CA ARG A 295 8.48 17.96 -16.64
C ARG A 295 7.60 18.96 -15.90
N CYS A 296 6.39 18.55 -15.53
CA CYS A 296 5.47 19.38 -14.76
C CYS A 296 5.86 19.46 -13.29
N ALA A 297 6.29 18.34 -12.67
CA ALA A 297 6.76 18.29 -11.29
C ALA A 297 7.98 19.20 -11.10
N MET A 298 8.97 19.11 -11.98
CA MET A 298 10.18 19.93 -11.95
C MET A 298 9.83 21.43 -12.02
N LYS A 299 9.02 21.83 -13.01
CA LYS A 299 8.56 23.23 -13.12
C LYS A 299 7.80 23.70 -11.88
N LEU A 300 6.97 22.82 -11.30
CA LEU A 300 6.21 23.14 -10.11
C LEU A 300 7.14 23.41 -8.94
N LEU A 301 8.13 22.54 -8.70
CA LEU A 301 9.11 22.71 -7.62
C LEU A 301 9.94 23.98 -7.79
N THR A 302 10.46 24.25 -8.99
CA THR A 302 11.20 25.49 -9.28
C THR A 302 10.36 26.74 -9.03
N ALA A 303 9.07 26.74 -9.42
CA ALA A 303 8.19 27.88 -9.15
C ALA A 303 7.94 28.09 -7.63
N TYR A 304 7.98 27.01 -6.84
CA TYR A 304 7.93 27.08 -5.37
C TYR A 304 9.23 27.64 -4.78
N GLU A 305 10.40 27.24 -5.29
CA GLU A 305 11.72 27.77 -4.90
C GLU A 305 11.81 29.28 -5.19
N GLU A 306 11.40 29.69 -6.40
CA GLU A 306 11.43 31.10 -6.82
C GLU A 306 10.39 31.98 -6.11
N GLY A 307 9.37 31.35 -5.53
CA GLY A 307 8.21 31.99 -4.91
C GLY A 307 7.21 32.58 -5.91
N ASP A 308 7.16 32.07 -7.14
CA ASP A 308 6.25 32.54 -8.19
C ASP A 308 4.85 31.90 -8.07
N ALA A 309 3.98 32.59 -7.34
CA ALA A 309 2.60 32.17 -7.12
C ALA A 309 1.75 32.07 -8.40
N GLU A 310 2.05 32.87 -9.43
CA GLU A 310 1.26 32.89 -10.67
C GLU A 310 1.66 31.72 -11.58
N GLU A 311 2.94 31.39 -11.61
CA GLU A 311 3.41 30.21 -12.35
C GLU A 311 2.94 28.90 -11.70
N ILE A 312 2.94 28.81 -10.37
CA ILE A 312 2.36 27.65 -9.65
C ILE A 312 0.91 27.43 -10.06
N LYS A 313 0.09 28.50 -10.06
CA LYS A 313 -1.31 28.42 -10.49
C LYS A 313 -1.42 27.94 -11.93
N ARG A 314 -0.61 28.50 -12.86
CA ARG A 314 -0.62 28.12 -14.27
C ARG A 314 -0.30 26.64 -14.48
N ILE A 315 0.74 26.14 -13.82
CA ILE A 315 1.18 24.75 -13.90
C ILE A 315 0.09 23.81 -13.39
N ALA A 316 -0.55 24.15 -12.27
CA ALA A 316 -1.65 23.37 -11.69
C ALA A 316 -2.89 23.25 -12.61
N GLN A 317 -2.99 24.08 -13.67
CA GLN A 317 -4.05 23.97 -14.68
C GLN A 317 -3.70 23.13 -15.90
N SER A 318 -2.44 22.71 -16.02
CA SER A 318 -1.94 21.99 -17.19
C SER A 318 -2.56 20.59 -17.33
N SER A 319 -2.49 20.05 -18.54
CA SER A 319 -3.08 18.74 -18.88
C SER A 319 -2.51 17.58 -18.06
N ALA A 320 -1.25 17.68 -17.61
CA ALA A 320 -0.63 16.65 -16.76
C ALA A 320 -1.37 16.47 -15.42
N PHE A 321 -1.93 17.56 -14.88
CA PHE A 321 -2.70 17.54 -13.63
C PHE A 321 -4.14 17.13 -13.89
N ASN A 322 -4.73 17.48 -15.03
CA ASN A 322 -6.15 17.20 -15.33
C ASN A 322 -6.50 15.71 -15.46
N HIS A 323 -5.51 14.84 -15.63
CA HIS A 323 -5.71 13.40 -15.77
C HIS A 323 -5.28 12.60 -14.52
N LEU A 324 -5.06 13.28 -13.39
CA LEU A 324 -4.82 12.67 -12.09
C LEU A 324 -6.13 12.26 -11.42
N ASP A 325 -6.03 11.61 -10.27
CA ASP A 325 -7.19 11.29 -9.44
C ASP A 325 -7.91 12.57 -8.98
N HIS A 326 -9.25 12.56 -9.02
CA HIS A 326 -10.06 13.76 -8.79
C HIS A 326 -9.76 14.46 -7.45
N VAL A 327 -9.45 13.69 -6.41
CA VAL A 327 -9.04 14.22 -5.10
C VAL A 327 -7.72 15.00 -5.19
N VAL A 328 -6.74 14.50 -5.96
CA VAL A 328 -5.45 15.15 -6.18
C VAL A 328 -5.61 16.39 -7.06
N ILE A 329 -6.45 16.32 -8.11
CA ILE A 329 -6.78 17.49 -8.94
C ILE A 329 -7.29 18.62 -8.04
N ARG A 330 -8.21 18.32 -7.12
CA ARG A 330 -8.75 19.32 -6.20
C ARG A 330 -7.68 19.94 -5.30
N LEU A 331 -6.70 19.16 -4.83
CA LEU A 331 -5.56 19.67 -4.06
C LEU A 331 -4.66 20.55 -4.94
N ALA A 332 -4.32 20.09 -6.15
CA ALA A 332 -3.51 20.85 -7.10
C ALA A 332 -4.13 22.22 -7.42
N ARG A 333 -5.45 22.31 -7.57
CA ARG A 333 -6.15 23.58 -7.85
C ARG A 333 -6.14 24.57 -6.69
N LYS A 334 -5.78 24.13 -5.48
CA LYS A 334 -5.63 25.01 -4.31
C LYS A 334 -4.21 25.54 -4.13
N LEU A 335 -3.24 25.05 -4.91
CA LEU A 335 -1.88 25.57 -4.89
C LEU A 335 -1.85 27.00 -5.49
N PRO A 336 -0.97 27.90 -5.01
CA PRO A 336 0.02 27.69 -3.97
C PRO A 336 -0.57 27.66 -2.56
N THR A 337 -0.03 26.77 -1.73
CA THR A 337 -0.36 26.64 -0.31
C THR A 337 0.93 26.67 0.50
N GLY A 338 0.95 27.42 1.61
CA GLY A 338 2.13 27.58 2.47
C GLY A 338 2.80 28.95 2.33
N ASP A 339 3.86 29.19 3.10
CA ASP A 339 4.63 30.43 3.02
C ASP A 339 5.75 30.32 1.98
N LEU A 340 5.46 30.79 0.76
CA LEU A 340 6.42 30.79 -0.36
C LEU A 340 7.67 31.63 -0.07
N GLN A 341 7.57 32.66 0.78
CA GLN A 341 8.72 33.51 1.11
C GLN A 341 9.68 32.80 2.07
N ALA A 342 9.15 31.96 2.96
CA ALA A 342 9.97 31.13 3.83
C ALA A 342 10.76 30.08 3.03
N ILE A 343 10.12 29.48 2.01
CA ILE A 343 10.77 28.49 1.13
C ILE A 343 11.92 29.15 0.35
N LYS A 344 11.67 30.30 -0.28
CA LYS A 344 12.68 31.05 -1.02
C LYS A 344 13.90 31.43 -0.18
N LYS A 345 13.66 31.92 1.05
CA LYS A 345 14.74 32.30 1.98
C LYS A 345 15.57 31.12 2.47
N ALA A 346 14.98 29.93 2.54
CA ALA A 346 15.71 28.73 2.93
C ALA A 346 16.71 28.31 1.85
N ASP A 347 16.37 28.52 0.59
CA ASP A 347 17.26 28.29 -0.57
C ASP A 347 18.38 29.35 -0.61
N ASP A 348 18.03 30.63 -0.48
CA ASP A 348 19.00 31.75 -0.44
C ASP A 348 20.01 31.64 0.74
N GLY A 349 19.64 30.91 1.80
CA GLY A 349 20.45 30.73 3.02
C GLY A 349 21.44 29.56 2.99
N GLU A 350 21.34 28.63 2.04
CA GLU A 350 22.34 27.57 1.84
C GLU A 350 23.56 28.04 1.02
N ASP A 351 23.42 29.13 0.27
CA ASP A 351 24.47 29.68 -0.61
C ASP A 351 25.34 30.76 0.05
N SER A 352 25.08 31.19 1.29
CA SER A 352 25.99 32.05 2.04
C SER A 352 27.11 31.23 2.69
N LEU A 353 27.98 30.65 1.87
CA LEU A 353 29.29 30.17 2.33
C LEU A 353 30.11 31.40 2.72
N ASP A 354 30.29 31.60 4.02
CA ASP A 354 31.14 32.64 4.61
C ASP A 354 32.52 32.64 3.93
N GLU A 355 32.82 33.68 3.15
CA GLU A 355 34.13 33.90 2.52
C GLU A 355 35.26 34.21 3.52
N ASP A 356 35.00 34.16 4.83
CA ASP A 356 35.96 34.53 5.88
C ASP A 356 36.80 33.35 6.43
N ASP A 357 36.70 32.13 5.89
CA ASP A 357 37.53 30.98 6.34
C ASP A 357 38.84 30.79 5.53
N LEU A 358 39.29 31.84 4.83
CA LEU A 358 40.58 31.88 4.13
C LEU A 358 41.39 33.14 4.48
N THR A 359 41.73 33.33 5.76
CA THR A 359 42.85 34.21 6.16
C THR A 359 43.73 33.61 7.23
#